data_AF-A0A4Q2DJ14-F1
#
_entry.id   AF-A0A4Q2DJ14-F1
#
_cell.length_a   1.000
_cell.length_b   1.000
_cell.length_c   1.000
_cell.angle_alpha   90.00
_cell.angle_beta   90.00
_cell.angle_gamma   90.00
#
_symmetry.space_group_name_H-M   'P 1'
#
loop_
_entity.id
_entity.type
_entity.pdbx_description
1 polymer ?
#
loop_
_entity_poly.entity_id
_entity_poly.type
_entity_poly.pdbx_seq_one_letter_code
_entity_poly.pdbx_strand_id
1 'polypeptide(L)'
;MWDSCLILLSGLGLAIVVKGIVAEKKRNPRGLPLPPGPKGDIVYLNAMGQGILVLGSHRRAVDLLDKRATNYSDRPVIPITDMMYFNWNFGLMPYGGVWRQHRRSFHQLLNNNVVQRYHPIIYEETKAFLRNLKSHPEGVFEHLQSLFGTAIMRTAYGFNDIRQNQTLIHDADTLASAFTEATVPGLPDENAQDRAELETVARNVCSMAYFAGVDTAASSGTALLYVLASYPHVQAKGQAEIDAIIGSDRLPLVTDRAELPYVHAIIKEVSRWYTVVPLGVAHANAEADEYEGYFIPKGTYVLQNNWAMMHDPELFDQPFEFNPERYLRKDGQIDPSVPDAEAAAFGHGRRICPGRHFSNDTLFVMAAFLLSTYNVSAPKDEDGNVVPMKLELKNPAIRYVVLSIRSDAGR
;
A
#
# COMPACT_ATOMS: atom_id res chain seq x y z
N MET A 1 15.14 9.78 -14.78
CA MET A 1 14.92 11.05 -14.06
C MET A 1 13.79 10.96 -13.01
N TRP A 2 12.92 9.94 -13.08
CA TRP A 2 11.87 9.67 -12.10
C TRP A 2 12.37 8.91 -10.85
N ASP A 3 13.43 8.10 -10.95
CA ASP A 3 13.97 7.33 -9.82
C ASP A 3 14.63 8.18 -8.73
N SER A 4 15.13 9.38 -9.08
CA SER A 4 15.88 10.23 -8.15
C SER A 4 15.00 10.96 -7.13
N CYS A 5 13.69 11.10 -7.38
CA CYS A 5 12.79 11.82 -6.46
C CYS A 5 12.20 10.93 -5.35
N LEU A 6 12.13 9.61 -5.58
CA LEU A 6 11.77 8.65 -4.54
C LEU A 6 12.92 8.37 -3.55
N ILE A 7 14.17 8.52 -4.00
CA ILE A 7 15.37 8.29 -3.16
C ILE A 7 15.47 9.30 -2.01
N LEU A 8 14.98 10.54 -2.20
CA LEU A 8 14.92 11.54 -1.12
C LEU A 8 13.78 11.30 -0.12
N LEU A 9 12.78 10.48 -0.49
CA LEU A 9 11.63 10.16 0.36
C LEU A 9 11.75 8.83 1.11
N SER A 10 12.80 8.03 0.88
CA SER A 10 12.76 6.63 1.32
C SER A 10 13.98 6.03 2.02
N GLY A 11 14.96 6.83 2.42
CA GLY A 11 15.79 6.43 3.57
C GLY A 11 17.26 6.11 3.33
N LEU A 12 17.87 6.60 2.24
CA LEU A 12 19.34 6.62 2.17
C LEU A 12 20.00 7.74 3.00
N GLY A 13 19.24 8.73 3.48
CA GLY A 13 19.74 9.79 4.37
C GLY A 13 19.92 9.36 5.84
N LEU A 14 19.30 8.24 6.26
CA LEU A 14 19.20 7.90 7.68
C LEU A 14 20.48 7.26 8.24
N ALA A 15 21.26 6.55 7.42
CA ALA A 15 22.42 5.78 7.89
C ALA A 15 23.66 6.64 8.23
N ILE A 16 23.79 7.84 7.64
CA ILE A 16 24.97 8.72 7.83
C ILE A 16 24.75 9.74 8.97
N VAL A 17 23.50 10.02 9.36
CA VAL A 17 23.20 11.05 10.38
C VAL A 17 23.24 10.53 11.82
N VAL A 18 23.13 9.21 12.02
CA VAL A 18 22.98 8.59 13.37
C VAL A 18 24.23 8.75 14.27
N LYS A 19 25.41 9.08 13.74
CA LYS A 19 26.63 9.24 14.55
C LYS A 19 27.03 10.69 14.90
N GLY A 20 26.34 11.72 14.39
CA GLY A 20 26.85 13.11 14.46
C GLY A 20 26.13 14.09 15.39
N ILE A 21 24.88 13.84 15.81
CA ILE A 21 24.02 14.90 16.37
C ILE A 21 23.30 14.41 17.65
N VAL A 22 24.05 14.13 18.71
CA VAL A 22 23.47 13.84 20.05
C VAL A 22 23.94 14.85 21.11
N ALA A 23 24.84 15.76 20.77
CA ALA A 23 25.28 16.80 21.68
C ALA A 23 24.70 18.16 21.27
N GLU A 24 23.91 18.72 22.18
CA GLU A 24 23.58 20.14 22.36
C GLU A 24 22.13 20.59 22.15
N LYS A 25 21.59 21.09 23.28
CA LYS A 25 20.31 21.76 23.59
C LYS A 25 19.05 20.87 23.66
N LYS A 26 18.85 20.32 24.87
CA LYS A 26 17.92 19.23 25.21
C LYS A 26 16.58 19.62 25.85
N ARG A 27 16.18 20.89 25.94
CA ARG A 27 14.91 21.24 26.61
C ARG A 27 14.17 22.39 25.93
N ASN A 28 12.84 22.33 25.91
CA ASN A 28 11.99 23.42 25.44
C ASN A 28 11.92 24.57 26.49
N PRO A 29 11.29 25.72 26.18
CA PRO A 29 11.11 26.81 27.14
C PRO A 29 10.34 26.44 28.42
N ARG A 30 9.62 25.32 28.42
CA ARG A 30 8.90 24.75 29.56
C ARG A 30 9.71 23.69 30.33
N GLY A 31 10.98 23.49 29.97
CA GLY A 31 11.90 22.55 30.64
C GLY A 31 11.74 21.08 30.26
N LEU A 32 10.89 20.74 29.29
CA LEU A 32 10.66 19.36 28.84
C LEU A 32 11.76 18.89 27.90
N PRO A 33 12.21 17.63 28.01
CA PRO A 33 13.17 17.05 27.09
C PRO A 33 12.57 16.77 25.71
N LEU A 34 13.41 16.73 24.68
CA LEU A 34 13.06 16.09 23.40
C LEU A 34 12.93 14.57 23.60
N PRO A 35 12.19 13.86 22.73
CA PRO A 35 12.10 12.40 22.80
C PRO A 35 13.48 11.73 22.72
N PRO A 36 13.60 10.48 23.20
CA PRO A 36 14.88 9.80 23.28
C PRO A 36 15.50 9.61 21.88
N GLY A 37 16.83 9.47 21.85
CA GLY A 37 17.59 9.19 20.63
C GLY A 37 17.28 7.79 20.06
N PRO A 38 18.15 7.19 19.23
CA PRO A 38 17.82 6.01 18.39
C PRO A 38 17.61 4.68 19.13
N LYS A 39 17.29 4.69 20.43
CA LYS A 39 16.97 3.52 21.23
C LYS A 39 15.53 3.62 21.72
N GLY A 40 14.71 2.63 21.35
CA GLY A 40 13.32 2.50 21.78
C GLY A 40 12.32 2.56 20.63
N ASP A 41 11.06 2.42 20.98
CA ASP A 41 9.87 2.41 20.12
C ASP A 41 9.30 3.83 19.85
N ILE A 42 10.01 4.86 20.31
CA ILE A 42 9.89 6.27 19.88
C ILE A 42 11.30 6.82 19.74
N VAL A 43 11.65 7.32 18.55
CA VAL A 43 12.99 7.84 18.26
C VAL A 43 12.86 9.25 17.73
N TYR A 44 13.60 10.18 18.31
CA TYR A 44 13.75 11.53 17.79
C TYR A 44 15.18 11.79 17.32
N LEU A 45 15.30 12.37 16.14
CA LEU A 45 16.57 12.80 15.56
C LEU A 45 16.40 14.17 14.91
N ASN A 46 17.45 14.98 14.98
CA ASN A 46 17.52 16.24 14.27
C ASN A 46 18.48 16.07 13.10
N ALA A 47 17.99 16.26 11.88
CA ALA A 47 18.78 16.21 10.66
C ALA A 47 18.74 17.59 9.99
N MET A 48 19.89 18.27 9.92
CA MET A 48 19.99 19.59 9.27
C MET A 48 18.99 20.63 9.80
N GLY A 49 18.70 20.62 11.12
CA GLY A 49 17.73 21.52 11.74
C GLY A 49 16.28 21.04 11.68
N GLN A 50 15.97 20.02 10.87
CA GLN A 50 14.65 19.39 10.79
C GLN A 50 14.50 18.32 11.87
N GLY A 51 13.48 18.46 12.72
CA GLY A 51 13.09 17.43 13.67
C GLY A 51 12.39 16.26 12.97
N ILE A 52 12.82 15.05 13.25
CA ILE A 52 12.23 13.80 12.72
C ILE A 52 11.92 12.90 13.92
N LEU A 53 10.65 12.51 14.04
CA LEU A 53 10.12 11.60 15.03
C LEU A 53 9.73 10.30 14.32
N VAL A 54 10.37 9.19 14.69
CA VAL A 54 10.03 7.85 14.19
C VAL A 54 9.25 7.12 15.27
N LEU A 55 8.06 6.67 14.92
CA LEU A 55 7.19 5.87 15.78
C LEU A 55 7.44 4.39 15.48
N GLY A 56 7.86 3.62 16.47
CA GLY A 56 8.10 2.17 16.36
C GLY A 56 6.99 1.30 16.97
N SER A 57 6.08 1.89 17.74
CA SER A 57 4.97 1.19 18.41
C SER A 57 3.63 1.54 17.77
N HIS A 58 2.80 0.51 17.55
CA HIS A 58 1.44 0.67 17.04
C HIS A 58 0.58 1.58 17.93
N ARG A 59 0.68 1.43 19.27
CA ARG A 59 -0.04 2.26 20.23
C ARG A 59 0.27 3.74 20.04
N ARG A 60 1.54 4.09 19.88
CA ARG A 60 1.99 5.49 19.71
C ARG A 60 1.59 6.06 18.35
N ALA A 61 1.62 5.24 17.30
CA ALA A 61 1.10 5.63 16.00
C ALA A 61 -0.39 6.01 16.08
N VAL A 62 -1.20 5.17 16.72
CA VAL A 62 -2.64 5.46 16.96
C VAL A 62 -2.82 6.71 17.81
N ASP A 63 -2.07 6.85 18.90
CA ASP A 63 -2.20 8.02 19.80
C ASP A 63 -1.94 9.35 19.08
N LEU A 64 -0.89 9.43 18.25
CA LEU A 64 -0.54 10.67 17.57
C LEU A 64 -1.33 10.87 16.27
N LEU A 65 -1.52 9.84 15.47
CA LEU A 65 -1.98 9.96 14.09
C LEU A 65 -3.49 9.76 13.94
N ASP A 66 -4.12 9.02 14.87
CA ASP A 66 -5.57 8.87 14.95
C ASP A 66 -6.16 9.81 15.98
N LYS A 67 -5.81 9.63 17.26
CA LYS A 67 -6.44 10.37 18.37
C LYS A 67 -6.10 11.85 18.34
N ARG A 68 -4.90 12.21 17.88
CA ARG A 68 -4.44 13.60 17.69
C ARG A 68 -4.38 14.00 16.22
N ALA A 69 -5.18 13.37 15.35
CA ALA A 69 -5.16 13.62 13.91
C ALA A 69 -5.31 15.11 13.51
N THR A 70 -6.00 15.94 14.30
CA THR A 70 -6.09 17.38 14.01
C THR A 70 -4.71 18.06 13.98
N ASN A 71 -3.77 17.63 14.81
CA ASN A 71 -2.42 18.17 14.83
C ASN A 71 -1.49 17.43 13.83
N TYR A 72 -1.62 16.11 13.70
CA TYR A 72 -0.65 15.28 12.98
C TYR A 72 -1.06 14.86 11.56
N SER A 73 -2.08 15.47 10.96
CA SER A 73 -2.51 15.14 9.59
C SER A 73 -1.78 15.93 8.50
N ASP A 74 -0.85 16.81 8.85
CA ASP A 74 -0.14 17.61 7.84
C ASP A 74 0.96 16.80 7.15
N ARG A 75 1.54 17.35 6.08
CA ARG A 75 2.63 16.75 5.32
C ARG A 75 3.89 17.61 5.40
N PRO A 76 5.10 17.00 5.36
CA PRO A 76 6.34 17.72 5.18
C PRO A 76 6.28 18.66 3.97
N VAL A 77 6.68 19.92 4.16
CA VAL A 77 6.92 20.85 3.06
C VAL A 77 8.30 20.55 2.49
N ILE A 78 8.36 19.96 1.30
CA ILE A 78 9.61 19.58 0.65
C ILE A 78 9.74 20.46 -0.60
N PRO A 79 10.70 21.39 -0.68
CA PRO A 79 10.79 22.34 -1.80
C PRO A 79 10.79 21.71 -3.20
N ILE A 80 11.27 20.46 -3.31
CA ILE A 80 11.27 19.72 -4.57
C ILE A 80 9.84 19.46 -5.10
N THR A 81 8.83 19.34 -4.25
CA THR A 81 7.45 19.10 -4.70
C THR A 81 6.90 20.29 -5.48
N ASP A 82 7.21 21.51 -5.02
CA ASP A 82 6.84 22.73 -5.75
C ASP A 82 7.62 22.85 -7.06
N MET A 83 8.92 22.57 -7.04
CA MET A 83 9.78 22.64 -8.22
C MET A 83 9.39 21.62 -9.31
N MET A 84 8.87 20.46 -8.90
CA MET A 84 8.37 19.43 -9.81
C MET A 84 6.90 19.62 -10.20
N TYR A 85 6.25 20.69 -9.74
CA TYR A 85 4.82 20.92 -9.93
C TYR A 85 3.93 19.76 -9.41
N PHE A 86 4.36 19.09 -8.33
CA PHE A 86 3.66 17.96 -7.69
C PHE A 86 2.49 18.39 -6.78
N ASN A 87 2.07 19.65 -6.85
CA ASN A 87 1.06 20.22 -5.95
C ASN A 87 -0.35 19.65 -6.17
N TRP A 88 -0.58 18.94 -7.27
CA TRP A 88 -1.79 18.17 -7.56
C TRP A 88 -1.88 16.85 -6.76
N ASN A 89 -0.76 16.36 -6.22
CA ASN A 89 -0.70 15.10 -5.49
C ASN A 89 -1.32 15.25 -4.10
N PHE A 90 -2.61 14.91 -3.96
CA PHE A 90 -3.30 15.03 -2.67
C PHE A 90 -2.76 14.08 -1.57
N GLY A 91 -1.92 13.11 -1.92
CA GLY A 91 -1.16 12.31 -0.96
C GLY A 91 -0.14 13.14 -0.18
N LEU A 92 0.43 14.16 -0.82
CA LEU A 92 1.46 15.05 -0.29
C LEU A 92 0.96 16.47 0.02
N MET A 93 -0.24 16.85 -0.43
CA MET A 93 -0.84 18.15 -0.11
C MET A 93 -0.87 18.41 1.41
N PRO A 94 -0.59 19.66 1.84
CA PRO A 94 -0.82 20.10 3.21
C PRO A 94 -2.26 19.86 3.66
N TYR A 95 -2.45 19.67 4.96
CA TYR A 95 -3.78 19.47 5.51
C TYR A 95 -4.60 20.76 5.42
N GLY A 96 -5.72 20.72 4.69
CA GLY A 96 -6.51 21.94 4.45
C GLY A 96 -7.82 21.70 3.71
N GLY A 97 -8.44 22.79 3.25
CA GLY A 97 -9.69 22.76 2.46
C GLY A 97 -9.53 21.98 1.15
N VAL A 98 -8.48 22.30 0.38
CA VAL A 98 -8.17 21.67 -0.91
C VAL A 98 -7.95 20.16 -0.76
N TRP A 99 -7.11 19.73 0.18
CA TRP A 99 -6.92 18.31 0.46
C TRP A 99 -8.23 17.62 0.86
N ARG A 100 -9.05 18.23 1.72
CA ARG A 100 -10.34 17.66 2.14
C ARG A 100 -11.30 17.48 0.97
N GLN A 101 -11.31 18.40 0.00
CA GLN A 101 -12.11 18.29 -1.21
C GLN A 101 -11.66 17.09 -2.05
N HIS A 102 -10.37 17.00 -2.40
CA HIS A 102 -9.82 15.85 -3.13
C HIS A 102 -10.07 14.52 -2.42
N ARG A 103 -9.86 14.49 -1.11
CA ARG A 103 -10.08 13.30 -0.29
C ARG A 103 -11.54 12.86 -0.29
N ARG A 104 -12.49 13.80 -0.22
CA ARG A 104 -13.93 13.49 -0.30
C ARG A 104 -14.28 12.93 -1.68
N SER A 105 -13.83 13.57 -2.76
CA SER A 105 -14.09 13.11 -4.13
C SER A 105 -13.53 11.71 -4.37
N PHE A 106 -12.29 11.44 -3.97
CA PHE A 106 -11.72 10.08 -4.07
C PHE A 106 -12.51 9.07 -3.23
N HIS A 107 -12.88 9.42 -2.00
CA HIS A 107 -13.58 8.51 -1.10
C HIS A 107 -14.98 8.13 -1.61
N GLN A 108 -15.65 9.00 -2.36
CA GLN A 108 -16.93 8.66 -3.01
C GLN A 108 -16.78 7.51 -4.02
N LEU A 109 -15.60 7.34 -4.61
CA LEU A 109 -15.32 6.29 -5.60
C LEU A 109 -14.87 4.98 -4.93
N LEU A 110 -13.96 5.02 -3.96
CA LEU A 110 -13.26 3.82 -3.47
C LEU A 110 -13.55 3.44 -2.00
N ASN A 111 -14.67 3.89 -1.43
CA ASN A 111 -15.09 3.43 -0.10
C ASN A 111 -15.65 1.99 -0.14
N ASN A 112 -15.75 1.38 1.05
CA ASN A 112 -16.18 -0.01 1.22
C ASN A 112 -17.57 -0.32 0.64
N ASN A 113 -18.47 0.66 0.57
CA ASN A 113 -19.82 0.46 0.04
C ASN A 113 -19.87 0.58 -1.50
N VAL A 114 -18.86 1.20 -2.11
CA VAL A 114 -18.80 1.45 -3.56
C VAL A 114 -17.88 0.46 -4.26
N VAL A 115 -16.83 -0.01 -3.59
CA VAL A 115 -15.81 -0.90 -4.18
C VAL A 115 -16.40 -2.16 -4.83
N GLN A 116 -17.51 -2.66 -4.29
CA GLN A 116 -18.23 -3.83 -4.82
C GLN A 116 -18.67 -3.68 -6.28
N ARG A 117 -18.92 -2.43 -6.73
CA ARG A 117 -19.26 -2.14 -8.13
C ARG A 117 -18.13 -2.48 -9.11
N TYR A 118 -16.89 -2.52 -8.63
CA TYR A 118 -15.71 -2.80 -9.44
C TYR A 118 -15.28 -4.27 -9.39
N HIS A 119 -15.97 -5.13 -8.63
CA HIS A 119 -15.66 -6.56 -8.58
C HIS A 119 -15.65 -7.22 -9.97
N PRO A 120 -16.57 -6.93 -10.91
CA PRO A 120 -16.48 -7.46 -12.28
C PRO A 120 -15.17 -7.13 -12.98
N ILE A 121 -14.68 -5.89 -12.85
CA ILE A 121 -13.39 -5.44 -13.39
C ILE A 121 -12.25 -6.23 -12.72
N ILE A 122 -12.27 -6.33 -11.39
CA ILE A 122 -11.26 -7.08 -10.63
C ILE A 122 -11.20 -8.54 -11.11
N TYR A 123 -12.34 -9.22 -11.29
CA TYR A 123 -12.37 -10.59 -11.78
C TYR A 123 -11.86 -10.72 -13.21
N GLU A 124 -12.25 -9.81 -14.11
CA GLU A 124 -11.80 -9.81 -15.50
C GLU A 124 -10.30 -9.61 -15.63
N GLU A 125 -9.75 -8.59 -14.97
CA GLU A 125 -8.33 -8.30 -15.03
C GLU A 125 -7.51 -9.39 -14.33
N THR A 126 -8.00 -9.96 -13.21
CA THR A 126 -7.31 -11.08 -12.57
C THR A 126 -7.29 -12.31 -13.48
N LYS A 127 -8.39 -12.63 -14.19
CA LYS A 127 -8.39 -13.70 -15.21
C LYS A 127 -7.42 -13.41 -16.36
N ALA A 128 -7.33 -12.16 -16.81
CA ALA A 128 -6.37 -11.76 -17.83
C ALA A 128 -4.92 -11.95 -17.35
N PHE A 129 -4.62 -11.52 -16.12
CA PHE A 129 -3.33 -11.74 -15.47
C PHE A 129 -2.94 -13.23 -15.45
N LEU A 130 -3.85 -14.12 -15.05
CA LEU A 130 -3.57 -15.56 -15.01
C LEU A 130 -3.30 -16.14 -16.41
N ARG A 131 -4.04 -15.71 -17.43
CA ARG A 131 -3.78 -16.14 -18.83
C ARG A 131 -2.42 -15.64 -19.32
N ASN A 132 -2.04 -14.42 -18.97
CA ASN A 132 -0.73 -13.86 -19.30
C ASN A 132 0.37 -14.65 -18.60
N LEU A 133 0.21 -14.95 -17.31
CA LEU A 133 1.17 -15.75 -16.55
C LEU A 133 1.37 -17.15 -17.14
N LYS A 134 0.30 -17.78 -17.66
CA LYS A 134 0.38 -19.09 -18.31
C LYS A 134 1.12 -19.05 -19.65
N SER A 135 0.92 -17.99 -20.44
CA SER A 135 1.48 -17.87 -21.79
C SER A 135 2.88 -17.27 -21.83
N HIS A 136 3.18 -16.37 -20.89
CA HIS A 136 4.42 -15.60 -20.77
C HIS A 136 4.83 -15.57 -19.29
N PRO A 137 5.42 -16.66 -18.77
CA PRO A 137 5.80 -16.77 -17.35
C PRO A 137 6.90 -15.79 -16.90
N GLU A 138 7.63 -15.21 -17.84
CA GLU A 138 8.57 -14.11 -17.62
C GLU A 138 7.86 -12.78 -17.36
N GLY A 139 8.54 -11.84 -16.69
CA GLY A 139 7.99 -10.50 -16.49
C GLY A 139 6.78 -10.43 -15.56
N VAL A 140 6.76 -11.26 -14.50
CA VAL A 140 5.65 -11.34 -13.53
C VAL A 140 5.28 -9.99 -12.94
N PHE A 141 6.28 -9.14 -12.66
CA PHE A 141 6.03 -7.82 -12.09
C PHE A 141 5.31 -6.91 -13.09
N GLU A 142 5.67 -6.97 -14.36
CA GLU A 142 5.03 -6.22 -15.45
C GLU A 142 3.59 -6.70 -15.67
N HIS A 143 3.34 -8.01 -15.58
CA HIS A 143 1.97 -8.56 -15.60
C HIS A 143 1.12 -8.07 -14.43
N LEU A 144 1.72 -7.94 -13.23
CA LEU A 144 1.05 -7.38 -12.06
C LEU A 144 0.80 -5.88 -12.20
N GLN A 145 1.78 -5.12 -12.73
CA GLN A 145 1.56 -3.71 -13.07
C GLN A 145 0.43 -3.55 -14.10
N SER A 146 0.34 -4.44 -15.08
CA SER A 146 -0.77 -4.46 -16.03
C SER A 146 -2.11 -4.77 -15.35
N LEU A 147 -2.17 -5.78 -14.47
CA LEU A 147 -3.37 -6.12 -13.69
C LEU A 147 -3.90 -4.89 -12.94
N PHE A 148 -3.08 -4.32 -12.05
CA PHE A 148 -3.51 -3.21 -11.21
C PHE A 148 -3.69 -1.93 -12.00
N GLY A 149 -2.80 -1.64 -12.96
CA GLY A 149 -2.87 -0.49 -13.84
C GLY A 149 -4.14 -0.48 -14.67
N THR A 150 -4.46 -1.58 -15.35
CA THR A 150 -5.70 -1.69 -16.12
C THR A 150 -6.92 -1.66 -15.21
N ALA A 151 -6.94 -2.38 -14.08
CA ALA A 151 -8.08 -2.34 -13.17
C ALA A 151 -8.36 -0.93 -12.60
N ILE A 152 -7.31 -0.19 -12.22
CA ILE A 152 -7.42 1.20 -11.78
C ILE A 152 -7.87 2.10 -12.93
N MET A 153 -7.33 1.93 -14.13
CA MET A 153 -7.74 2.70 -15.31
C MET A 153 -9.22 2.49 -15.63
N ARG A 154 -9.70 1.25 -15.68
CA ARG A 154 -11.11 0.94 -15.94
C ARG A 154 -12.02 1.48 -14.84
N THR A 155 -11.55 1.48 -13.59
CA THR A 155 -12.31 1.98 -12.43
C THR A 155 -12.37 3.51 -12.36
N ALA A 156 -11.22 4.17 -12.52
CA ALA A 156 -11.10 5.61 -12.40
C ALA A 156 -11.51 6.36 -13.68
N TYR A 157 -11.45 5.70 -14.83
CA TYR A 157 -11.69 6.32 -16.14
C TYR A 157 -12.85 5.69 -16.93
N GLY A 158 -13.43 4.58 -16.48
CA GLY A 158 -14.57 3.94 -17.17
C GLY A 158 -14.23 3.32 -18.53
N PHE A 159 -12.94 3.24 -18.90
CA PHE A 159 -12.53 2.62 -20.16
C PHE A 159 -12.82 1.11 -20.12
N ASN A 160 -13.45 0.59 -21.17
CA ASN A 160 -13.63 -0.86 -21.36
C ASN A 160 -12.74 -1.42 -22.49
N ASP A 161 -12.06 -0.57 -23.29
CA ASP A 161 -11.12 -1.02 -24.33
C ASP A 161 -9.67 -0.97 -23.82
N ILE A 162 -9.07 -2.15 -23.67
CA ILE A 162 -7.71 -2.34 -23.18
C ILE A 162 -6.62 -1.75 -24.09
N ARG A 163 -6.90 -1.61 -25.40
CA ARG A 163 -5.93 -1.08 -26.38
C ARG A 163 -5.73 0.42 -26.24
N GLN A 164 -6.78 1.14 -25.84
CA GLN A 164 -6.68 2.56 -25.52
C GLN A 164 -5.90 2.75 -24.21
N ASN A 165 -6.07 1.86 -23.23
CA ASN A 165 -5.30 1.89 -21.98
C ASN A 165 -3.78 1.74 -22.21
N GLN A 166 -3.34 0.92 -23.17
CA GLN A 166 -1.91 0.75 -23.46
C GLN A 166 -1.25 2.04 -23.98
N THR A 167 -1.89 2.79 -24.88
CA THR A 167 -1.37 4.09 -25.33
C THR A 167 -1.38 5.15 -24.24
N LEU A 168 -2.36 5.05 -23.34
CA LEU A 168 -2.62 5.97 -22.24
C LEU A 168 -1.64 5.78 -21.05
N ILE A 169 -1.22 4.54 -20.79
CA ILE A 169 -0.20 4.21 -19.77
C ILE A 169 1.16 4.87 -20.08
N HIS A 170 1.43 5.21 -21.34
CA HIS A 170 2.70 5.79 -21.79
C HIS A 170 2.71 7.32 -21.92
N ASP A 171 1.57 8.01 -21.75
CA ASP A 171 1.48 9.46 -21.90
C ASP A 171 0.46 10.09 -20.93
N ALA A 172 0.99 10.72 -19.88
CA ALA A 172 0.21 11.31 -18.79
C ALA A 172 -0.62 12.55 -19.21
N ASP A 173 -0.21 13.30 -20.23
CA ASP A 173 -0.93 14.50 -20.71
C ASP A 173 -2.09 14.11 -21.65
N THR A 174 -1.88 13.08 -22.48
CA THR A 174 -2.95 12.48 -23.28
C THR A 174 -3.99 11.77 -22.39
N LEU A 175 -3.55 11.12 -21.31
CA LEU A 175 -4.42 10.54 -20.27
C LEU A 175 -5.31 11.59 -19.61
N ALA A 176 -4.73 12.74 -19.23
CA ALA A 176 -5.44 13.83 -18.58
C ALA A 176 -6.47 14.51 -19.51
N SER A 177 -6.23 14.50 -20.82
CA SER A 177 -7.11 15.15 -21.81
C SER A 177 -8.27 14.25 -22.26
N ALA A 178 -8.01 12.99 -22.59
CA ALA A 178 -9.05 11.99 -22.91
C ALA A 178 -10.00 11.72 -21.72
N PHE A 179 -9.50 11.97 -20.50
CA PHE A 179 -10.23 11.88 -19.24
C PHE A 179 -11.33 12.94 -19.08
N THR A 180 -11.05 14.21 -19.39
CA THR A 180 -12.03 15.30 -19.26
C THR A 180 -13.28 15.05 -20.10
N GLU A 181 -13.11 14.44 -21.27
CA GLU A 181 -14.21 14.12 -22.19
C GLU A 181 -15.02 12.89 -21.77
N ALA A 182 -14.41 11.93 -21.07
CA ALA A 182 -15.01 10.60 -20.84
C ALA A 182 -15.64 10.38 -19.45
N THR A 183 -15.24 11.13 -18.42
CA THR A 183 -15.38 10.63 -17.03
C THR A 183 -16.31 11.39 -16.10
N VAL A 184 -16.98 12.45 -16.53
CA VAL A 184 -17.82 13.20 -15.59
C VAL A 184 -19.31 13.22 -15.94
N PRO A 185 -20.04 12.12 -15.66
CA PRO A 185 -21.47 12.18 -15.44
C PRO A 185 -21.76 13.14 -14.27
N GLY A 186 -22.38 14.28 -14.55
CA GLY A 186 -22.78 15.26 -13.53
C GLY A 186 -21.83 16.46 -13.34
N LEU A 187 -20.98 16.81 -14.32
CA LEU A 187 -20.44 18.17 -14.35
C LEU A 187 -21.61 19.15 -14.43
N PRO A 188 -21.56 20.26 -13.66
CA PRO A 188 -22.45 21.36 -13.93
C PRO A 188 -22.15 21.89 -15.35
N ASP A 189 -23.13 22.56 -15.96
CA ASP A 189 -23.07 23.03 -17.36
C ASP A 189 -21.73 23.67 -17.72
N GLU A 190 -21.39 23.72 -19.01
CA GLU A 190 -20.11 24.25 -19.46
C GLU A 190 -19.78 25.66 -18.93
N ASN A 191 -20.82 26.43 -18.63
CA ASN A 191 -20.77 27.80 -18.12
C ASN A 191 -20.81 27.89 -16.59
N ALA A 192 -20.80 26.77 -15.87
CA ALA A 192 -20.83 26.76 -14.42
C ALA A 192 -19.49 27.25 -13.85
N GLN A 193 -19.59 28.20 -12.93
CA GLN A 193 -18.45 28.90 -12.35
C GLN A 193 -17.40 27.96 -11.73
N ASP A 194 -17.85 26.81 -11.19
CA ASP A 194 -17.00 25.86 -10.46
C ASP A 194 -16.53 24.68 -11.33
N ARG A 195 -16.91 24.62 -12.62
CA ARG A 195 -16.62 23.48 -13.52
C ARG A 195 -15.12 23.20 -13.62
N ALA A 196 -14.31 24.24 -13.87
CA ALA A 196 -12.87 24.10 -14.04
C ALA A 196 -12.16 23.59 -12.76
N GLU A 197 -12.66 23.98 -11.58
CA GLU A 197 -12.16 23.49 -10.30
C GLU A 197 -12.50 22.00 -10.12
N LEU A 198 -13.74 21.63 -10.40
CA LEU A 198 -14.20 20.23 -10.31
C LEU A 198 -13.46 19.31 -11.28
N GLU A 199 -13.23 19.75 -12.52
CA GLU A 199 -12.42 19.01 -13.51
C GLU A 199 -10.98 18.82 -13.03
N THR A 200 -10.39 19.84 -12.41
CA THR A 200 -9.06 19.75 -11.83
C THR A 200 -9.01 18.74 -10.68
N VAL A 201 -9.97 18.78 -9.77
CA VAL A 201 -10.07 17.81 -8.67
C VAL A 201 -10.24 16.40 -9.21
N ALA A 202 -11.11 16.19 -10.21
CA ALA A 202 -11.36 14.90 -10.84
C ALA A 202 -10.05 14.33 -11.43
N ARG A 203 -9.33 15.13 -12.22
CA ARG A 203 -8.05 14.74 -12.82
C ARG A 203 -7.03 14.35 -11.77
N ASN A 204 -6.86 15.18 -10.74
CA ASN A 204 -5.91 14.92 -9.67
C ASN A 204 -6.24 13.61 -8.92
N VAL A 205 -7.52 13.36 -8.64
CA VAL A 205 -8.00 12.14 -7.96
C VAL A 205 -7.69 10.89 -8.78
N CYS A 206 -7.96 10.91 -10.09
CA CYS A 206 -7.72 9.76 -10.96
C CYS A 206 -6.23 9.53 -11.22
N SER A 207 -5.46 10.58 -11.49
CA SER A 207 -4.00 10.49 -11.62
C SER A 207 -3.35 9.93 -10.34
N MET A 208 -3.85 10.32 -9.17
CA MET A 208 -3.37 9.79 -7.89
C MET A 208 -3.73 8.32 -7.66
N ALA A 209 -4.88 7.85 -8.14
CA ALA A 209 -5.24 6.44 -8.06
C ALA A 209 -4.23 5.58 -8.80
N TYR A 210 -3.84 5.99 -10.01
CA TYR A 210 -2.84 5.29 -10.81
C TYR A 210 -1.44 5.40 -10.18
N PHE A 211 -0.97 6.63 -9.93
CA PHE A 211 0.38 6.90 -9.43
C PHE A 211 0.70 6.15 -8.13
N ALA A 212 -0.23 6.13 -7.17
CA ALA A 212 0.00 5.48 -5.88
C ALA A 212 -0.40 3.99 -5.86
N GLY A 213 -1.35 3.59 -6.70
CA GLY A 213 -2.01 2.28 -6.60
C GLY A 213 -1.35 1.16 -7.39
N VAL A 214 -0.62 1.46 -8.47
CA VAL A 214 -0.07 0.42 -9.35
C VAL A 214 1.12 -0.30 -8.71
N ASP A 215 2.19 0.42 -8.40
CA ASP A 215 3.44 -0.21 -7.95
C ASP A 215 3.33 -0.85 -6.57
N THR A 216 2.57 -0.22 -5.66
CA THR A 216 2.36 -0.74 -4.30
C THR A 216 1.57 -2.04 -4.32
N ALA A 217 0.51 -2.11 -5.13
CA ALA A 217 -0.33 -3.30 -5.23
C ALA A 217 0.37 -4.41 -6.04
N ALA A 218 1.11 -4.07 -7.10
CA ALA A 218 1.94 -5.03 -7.83
C ALA A 218 3.02 -5.63 -6.91
N SER A 219 3.61 -4.81 -6.04
CA SER A 219 4.56 -5.29 -5.02
C SER A 219 3.91 -6.27 -4.03
N SER A 220 2.71 -5.98 -3.53
CA SER A 220 1.92 -6.93 -2.71
C SER A 220 1.60 -8.24 -3.45
N GLY A 221 1.19 -8.15 -4.72
CA GLY A 221 0.92 -9.34 -5.55
C GLY A 221 2.18 -10.18 -5.78
N THR A 222 3.33 -9.52 -5.91
CA THR A 222 4.61 -10.22 -6.03
C THR A 222 4.97 -10.94 -4.73
N ALA A 223 4.77 -10.29 -3.58
CA ALA A 223 4.96 -10.92 -2.27
C ALA A 223 4.02 -12.13 -2.08
N LEU A 224 2.76 -12.03 -2.54
CA LEU A 224 1.82 -13.16 -2.54
C LEU A 224 2.36 -14.34 -3.35
N LEU A 225 2.81 -14.13 -4.58
CA LEU A 225 3.38 -15.20 -5.41
C LEU A 225 4.64 -15.81 -4.77
N TYR A 226 5.48 -14.97 -4.15
CA TYR A 226 6.66 -15.43 -3.42
C TYR A 226 6.30 -16.37 -2.28
N VAL A 227 5.29 -16.01 -1.45
CA VAL A 227 4.92 -16.87 -0.32
C VAL A 227 4.23 -18.14 -0.78
N LEU A 228 3.41 -18.11 -1.83
CA LEU A 228 2.81 -19.32 -2.38
C LEU A 228 3.90 -20.29 -2.89
N ALA A 229 4.92 -19.77 -3.58
CA ALA A 229 6.05 -20.56 -4.05
C ALA A 229 6.98 -21.07 -2.93
N SER A 230 7.15 -20.29 -1.86
CA SER A 230 8.09 -20.59 -0.76
C SER A 230 7.48 -21.47 0.34
N TYR A 231 6.15 -21.46 0.50
CA TYR A 231 5.44 -22.17 1.55
C TYR A 231 4.39 -23.14 0.95
N PRO A 232 4.81 -24.26 0.35
CA PRO A 232 3.88 -25.22 -0.29
C PRO A 232 2.78 -25.74 0.64
N HIS A 233 3.06 -25.87 1.94
CA HIS A 233 2.07 -26.30 2.94
C HIS A 233 0.97 -25.24 3.15
N VAL A 234 1.32 -23.95 3.13
CA VAL A 234 0.33 -22.86 3.17
C VAL A 234 -0.52 -22.89 1.91
N GLN A 235 0.11 -23.02 0.74
CA GLN A 235 -0.59 -23.10 -0.53
C GLN A 235 -1.56 -24.29 -0.56
N ALA A 236 -1.10 -25.49 -0.20
CA ALA A 236 -1.92 -26.71 -0.16
C ALA A 236 -3.12 -26.57 0.78
N LYS A 237 -2.96 -25.92 1.93
CA LYS A 237 -4.05 -25.70 2.88
C LYS A 237 -5.09 -24.69 2.37
N GLY A 238 -4.65 -23.61 1.72
CA GLY A 238 -5.56 -22.66 1.08
C GLY A 238 -6.31 -23.28 -0.12
N GLN A 239 -5.62 -24.12 -0.88
CA GLN A 239 -6.23 -24.92 -1.94
C GLN A 239 -7.31 -25.86 -1.40
N ALA A 240 -7.00 -26.60 -0.33
CA ALA A 240 -7.96 -27.51 0.30
C ALA A 240 -9.20 -26.80 0.87
N GLU A 241 -9.04 -25.59 1.43
CA GLU A 241 -10.17 -24.76 1.86
C GLU A 241 -11.08 -24.38 0.68
N ILE A 242 -10.50 -23.91 -0.42
CA ILE A 242 -11.24 -23.57 -1.64
C ILE A 242 -11.96 -24.80 -2.22
N ASP A 243 -11.27 -25.94 -2.32
CA ASP A 243 -11.85 -27.18 -2.86
C ASP A 243 -13.05 -27.64 -2.01
N ALA A 244 -12.96 -27.50 -0.68
CA ALA A 244 -14.01 -27.93 0.25
C ALA A 244 -15.25 -27.02 0.25
N ILE A 245 -15.05 -25.70 0.11
CA ILE A 245 -16.11 -24.70 0.28
C ILE A 245 -16.71 -24.26 -1.07
N ILE A 246 -15.87 -24.09 -2.08
CA ILE A 246 -16.27 -23.59 -3.41
C ILE A 246 -16.37 -24.72 -4.43
N GLY A 247 -15.46 -25.70 -4.36
CA GLY A 247 -15.35 -26.77 -5.34
C GLY A 247 -14.74 -26.31 -6.66
N SER A 248 -15.02 -27.06 -7.73
CA SER A 248 -14.44 -26.84 -9.08
C SER A 248 -15.39 -26.18 -10.09
N ASP A 249 -16.64 -25.95 -9.72
CA ASP A 249 -17.68 -25.50 -10.67
C ASP A 249 -17.58 -24.01 -11.02
N ARG A 250 -16.94 -23.22 -10.14
CA ARG A 250 -16.73 -21.77 -10.33
C ARG A 250 -15.47 -21.30 -9.63
N LEU A 251 -14.99 -20.12 -10.04
CA LEU A 251 -13.95 -19.41 -9.29
C LEU A 251 -14.53 -18.71 -8.04
N PRO A 252 -13.73 -18.51 -6.99
CA PRO A 252 -14.14 -17.78 -5.78
C PRO A 252 -14.49 -16.31 -6.02
N LEU A 253 -15.52 -15.80 -5.37
CA LEU A 253 -15.92 -14.39 -5.41
C LEU A 253 -15.45 -13.67 -4.15
N VAL A 254 -15.36 -12.34 -4.20
CA VAL A 254 -15.05 -11.52 -3.00
C VAL A 254 -16.06 -11.79 -1.88
N THR A 255 -17.32 -12.06 -2.22
CA THR A 255 -18.38 -12.40 -1.25
C THR A 255 -18.13 -13.70 -0.51
N ASP A 256 -17.28 -14.60 -1.04
CA ASP A 256 -16.92 -15.85 -0.38
C ASP A 256 -15.85 -15.65 0.72
N ARG A 257 -15.26 -14.45 0.86
CA ARG A 257 -14.16 -14.19 1.83
C ARG A 257 -14.50 -14.61 3.25
N ALA A 258 -15.74 -14.44 3.68
CA ALA A 258 -16.16 -14.82 5.04
C ALA A 258 -16.10 -16.34 5.27
N GLU A 259 -16.32 -17.13 4.21
CA GLU A 259 -16.27 -18.60 4.23
C GLU A 259 -14.89 -19.16 3.87
N LEU A 260 -13.94 -18.29 3.49
CA LEU A 260 -12.55 -18.63 3.17
C LEU A 260 -11.57 -17.97 4.15
N PRO A 261 -11.68 -18.25 5.47
CA PRO A 261 -10.88 -17.59 6.49
C PRO A 261 -9.39 -17.86 6.35
N TYR A 262 -8.96 -19.05 5.89
CA TYR A 262 -7.55 -19.36 5.69
C TYR A 262 -6.95 -18.59 4.50
N VAL A 263 -7.67 -18.50 3.37
CA VAL A 263 -7.26 -17.64 2.24
C VAL A 263 -7.19 -16.17 2.67
N HIS A 264 -8.16 -15.70 3.46
CA HIS A 264 -8.13 -14.34 4.00
C HIS A 264 -6.93 -14.13 4.94
N ALA A 265 -6.61 -15.11 5.79
CA ALA A 265 -5.45 -15.07 6.68
C ALA A 265 -4.12 -15.00 5.90
N ILE A 266 -3.99 -15.69 4.76
CA ILE A 266 -2.83 -15.57 3.87
C ILE A 266 -2.63 -14.11 3.45
N ILE A 267 -3.68 -13.40 3.04
CA ILE A 267 -3.58 -11.99 2.61
C ILE A 267 -3.19 -11.07 3.77
N LYS A 268 -3.75 -11.30 4.96
CA LYS A 268 -3.38 -10.53 6.16
C LYS A 268 -1.90 -10.75 6.49
N GLU A 269 -1.43 -11.99 6.43
CA GLU A 269 -0.03 -12.32 6.73
C GLU A 269 0.95 -11.81 5.66
N VAL A 270 0.58 -11.84 4.37
CA VAL A 270 1.39 -11.22 3.30
C VAL A 270 1.57 -9.73 3.59
N SER A 271 0.48 -9.04 3.95
CA SER A 271 0.49 -7.60 4.21
C SER A 271 1.36 -7.25 5.43
N ARG A 272 1.31 -8.06 6.49
CA ARG A 272 2.15 -7.91 7.70
C ARG A 272 3.61 -8.22 7.43
N TRP A 273 3.90 -9.43 6.95
CA TRP A 273 5.26 -9.96 6.81
C TRP A 273 6.11 -9.16 5.83
N TYR A 274 5.52 -8.78 4.69
CA TYR A 274 6.27 -8.07 3.66
C TYR A 274 6.32 -6.56 3.91
N THR A 275 5.25 -5.95 4.44
CA THR A 275 5.07 -4.50 4.67
C THR A 275 5.64 -3.64 3.53
N VAL A 276 4.84 -3.40 2.49
CA VAL A 276 5.26 -2.71 1.25
C VAL A 276 5.91 -1.34 1.52
N VAL A 277 5.33 -0.55 2.42
CA VAL A 277 5.78 0.81 2.77
C VAL A 277 6.27 0.83 4.23
N PRO A 278 7.50 0.39 4.50
CA PRO A 278 7.98 0.10 5.86
C PRO A 278 8.06 1.32 6.78
N LEU A 279 8.24 2.53 6.22
CA LEU A 279 8.27 3.80 6.98
C LEU A 279 7.00 4.65 6.83
N GLY A 280 5.96 4.08 6.20
CA GLY A 280 4.73 4.80 5.87
C GLY A 280 4.98 6.02 4.98
N VAL A 281 3.98 6.90 4.90
CA VAL A 281 4.12 8.22 4.26
C VAL A 281 4.26 9.27 5.35
N ALA A 282 5.32 10.06 5.30
CA ALA A 282 5.66 11.03 6.34
C ALA A 282 4.50 12.00 6.65
N HIS A 283 4.27 12.23 7.93
CA HIS A 283 3.36 13.25 8.47
C HIS A 283 4.16 14.44 8.98
N ALA A 284 3.47 15.54 9.30
CA ALA A 284 4.01 16.63 10.08
C ALA A 284 2.98 17.11 11.11
N ASN A 285 3.45 17.60 12.25
CA ASN A 285 2.57 18.26 13.23
C ASN A 285 2.41 19.76 12.93
N ALA A 286 1.17 20.23 12.91
CA ALA A 286 0.83 21.62 12.64
C ALA A 286 1.21 22.55 13.79
N GLU A 287 1.20 22.06 15.03
CA GLU A 287 1.50 22.78 16.25
C GLU A 287 2.41 21.95 17.17
N ALA A 288 3.20 22.65 17.99
CA ALA A 288 4.04 22.00 18.99
C ALA A 288 3.18 21.25 20.01
N ASP A 289 3.65 20.09 20.45
CA ASP A 289 2.88 19.18 21.32
C ASP A 289 3.74 18.62 22.46
N GLU A 290 3.07 18.08 23.47
CA GLU A 290 3.65 17.29 24.53
C GLU A 290 3.06 15.87 24.49
N TYR A 291 3.94 14.87 24.40
CA TYR A 291 3.55 13.46 24.37
C TYR A 291 4.47 12.64 25.26
N GLU A 292 3.89 11.93 26.23
CA GLU A 292 4.61 11.09 27.20
C GLU A 292 5.77 11.82 27.91
N GLY A 293 5.56 13.10 28.27
CA GLY A 293 6.56 13.93 28.93
C GLY A 293 7.66 14.48 28.01
N TYR A 294 7.54 14.27 26.69
CA TYR A 294 8.45 14.81 25.69
C TYR A 294 7.83 15.97 24.92
N PHE A 295 8.65 16.96 24.62
CA PHE A 295 8.27 18.05 23.74
C PHE A 295 8.49 17.69 22.27
N ILE A 296 7.45 17.84 21.45
CA ILE A 296 7.50 17.68 20.00
C ILE A 296 7.39 19.07 19.38
N PRO A 297 8.47 19.63 18.80
CA PRO A 297 8.42 20.93 18.13
C PRO A 297 7.42 20.95 16.98
N LYS A 298 6.81 22.11 16.69
CA LYS A 298 5.99 22.34 15.49
C LYS A 298 6.79 22.00 14.22
N GLY A 299 6.14 21.40 13.23
CA GLY A 299 6.77 21.05 11.95
C GLY A 299 7.73 19.85 12.03
N THR A 300 7.73 19.10 13.13
CA THR A 300 8.44 17.82 13.23
C THR A 300 7.85 16.84 12.23
N TYR A 301 8.70 16.21 11.43
CA TYR A 301 8.30 15.14 10.53
C TYR A 301 8.06 13.87 11.35
N VAL A 302 6.93 13.22 11.12
CA VAL A 302 6.55 12.01 11.85
C VAL A 302 6.50 10.84 10.89
N LEU A 303 7.42 9.89 11.09
CA LEU A 303 7.51 8.65 10.32
C LEU A 303 6.89 7.51 11.12
N GLN A 304 6.21 6.60 10.44
CA GLN A 304 5.60 5.42 11.03
C GLN A 304 6.47 4.22 10.65
N ASN A 305 7.25 3.67 11.57
CA ASN A 305 8.01 2.44 11.28
C ASN A 305 7.07 1.23 11.32
N ASN A 306 6.22 1.15 10.31
CA ASN A 306 5.22 0.11 10.11
C ASN A 306 5.86 -1.27 10.10
N TRP A 307 7.05 -1.41 9.52
CA TRP A 307 7.76 -2.69 9.53
C TRP A 307 8.11 -3.13 10.95
N ALA A 308 8.65 -2.25 11.78
CA ALA A 308 8.95 -2.56 13.18
C ALA A 308 7.67 -2.90 13.96
N MET A 309 6.59 -2.16 13.76
CA MET A 309 5.29 -2.46 14.41
C MET A 309 4.76 -3.84 14.01
N MET A 310 4.89 -4.23 12.75
CA MET A 310 4.43 -5.52 12.23
C MET A 310 5.36 -6.68 12.55
N HIS A 311 6.56 -6.39 13.06
CA HIS A 311 7.55 -7.39 13.48
C HIS A 311 7.87 -7.29 14.97
N ASP A 312 6.98 -6.64 15.73
CA ASP A 312 7.11 -6.50 17.18
C ASP A 312 6.82 -7.85 17.86
N PRO A 313 7.81 -8.47 18.54
CA PRO A 313 7.61 -9.75 19.23
C PRO A 313 6.65 -9.67 20.42
N GLU A 314 6.32 -8.47 20.91
CA GLU A 314 5.27 -8.29 21.94
C GLU A 314 3.86 -8.38 21.34
N LEU A 315 3.70 -8.12 20.04
CA LEU A 315 2.42 -8.14 19.33
C LEU A 315 2.22 -9.40 18.48
N PHE A 316 3.30 -9.94 17.90
CA PHE A 316 3.26 -11.08 16.99
C PHE A 316 4.25 -12.15 17.45
N ASP A 317 3.75 -13.35 17.77
CA ASP A 317 4.62 -14.50 18.03
C ASP A 317 5.41 -14.86 16.78
N GLN A 318 6.71 -15.15 16.93
CA GLN A 318 7.63 -15.46 15.83
C GLN A 318 7.46 -14.47 14.64
N PRO A 319 7.71 -13.16 14.85
CA PRO A 319 7.30 -12.11 13.92
C PRO A 319 7.95 -12.19 12.53
N PHE A 320 9.09 -12.85 12.42
CA PHE A 320 9.82 -13.00 11.16
C PHE A 320 9.37 -14.20 10.32
N GLU A 321 8.64 -15.13 10.94
CA GLU A 321 8.05 -16.28 10.26
C GLU A 321 6.78 -15.87 9.54
N PHE A 322 6.59 -16.37 8.32
CA PHE A 322 5.34 -16.25 7.60
C PHE A 322 4.38 -17.35 8.07
N ASN A 323 3.36 -16.96 8.83
CA ASN A 323 2.43 -17.87 9.48
C ASN A 323 0.99 -17.34 9.41
N PRO A 324 0.19 -17.74 8.40
CA PRO A 324 -1.21 -17.34 8.30
C PRO A 324 -2.06 -17.76 9.51
N GLU A 325 -1.75 -18.87 10.15
CA GLU A 325 -2.50 -19.39 11.31
C GLU A 325 -2.56 -18.41 12.48
N ARG A 326 -1.64 -17.44 12.55
CA ARG A 326 -1.69 -16.40 13.59
C ARG A 326 -2.97 -15.57 13.55
N TYR A 327 -3.59 -15.43 12.38
CA TYR A 327 -4.83 -14.67 12.20
C TYR A 327 -6.08 -15.51 12.41
N LEU A 328 -5.95 -16.76 12.88
CA LEU A 328 -7.06 -17.68 13.04
C LEU A 328 -7.26 -18.07 14.50
N ARG A 329 -8.51 -18.08 14.91
CA ARG A 329 -8.94 -18.70 16.16
C ARG A 329 -8.91 -20.22 16.02
N LYS A 330 -9.07 -20.92 17.15
CA LYS A 330 -9.19 -22.39 17.20
C LYS A 330 -10.36 -22.96 16.40
N ASP A 331 -11.41 -22.16 16.18
CA ASP A 331 -12.58 -22.52 15.37
C ASP A 331 -12.34 -22.35 13.85
N GLY A 332 -11.14 -21.92 13.45
CA GLY A 332 -10.76 -21.71 12.04
C GLY A 332 -11.21 -20.36 11.47
N GLN A 333 -11.85 -19.49 12.26
CA GLN A 333 -12.29 -18.17 11.82
C GLN A 333 -11.24 -17.10 12.09
N ILE A 334 -11.32 -15.97 11.36
CA ILE A 334 -10.42 -14.83 11.58
C ILE A 334 -10.51 -14.34 13.03
N ASP A 335 -9.37 -14.22 13.70
CA ASP A 335 -9.25 -13.69 15.05
C ASP A 335 -9.17 -12.16 15.03
N PRO A 336 -10.22 -11.45 15.50
CA PRO A 336 -10.24 -9.99 15.53
C PRO A 336 -9.35 -9.41 16.63
N SER A 337 -8.82 -10.23 17.56
CA SER A 337 -7.92 -9.77 18.62
C SER A 337 -6.48 -9.55 18.13
N VAL A 338 -6.13 -10.16 17.01
CA VAL A 338 -4.81 -9.99 16.38
C VAL A 338 -4.77 -8.63 15.70
N PRO A 339 -3.75 -7.78 15.96
CA PRO A 339 -3.65 -6.48 15.33
C PRO A 339 -3.76 -6.56 13.81
N ASP A 340 -4.66 -5.76 13.23
CA ASP A 340 -4.87 -5.80 11.79
C ASP A 340 -3.65 -5.24 11.06
N ALA A 341 -3.11 -6.04 10.13
CA ALA A 341 -2.04 -5.64 9.22
C ALA A 341 -2.42 -4.39 8.40
N GLU A 342 -3.71 -4.11 8.22
CA GLU A 342 -4.17 -2.91 7.51
C GLU A 342 -3.62 -1.60 8.09
N ALA A 343 -3.47 -1.49 9.41
CA ALA A 343 -2.98 -0.27 10.02
C ALA A 343 -1.53 0.04 9.59
N ALA A 344 -0.72 -0.99 9.39
CA ALA A 344 0.65 -0.86 8.89
C ALA A 344 0.75 -0.82 7.36
N ALA A 345 -0.12 -1.54 6.66
CA ALA A 345 -0.12 -1.58 5.20
C ALA A 345 -0.66 -0.28 4.59
N PHE A 346 -1.62 0.37 5.26
CA PHE A 346 -2.38 1.50 4.71
C PHE A 346 -2.28 2.78 5.54
N GLY A 347 -1.65 2.75 6.71
CA GLY A 347 -1.43 3.90 7.58
C GLY A 347 -2.63 4.26 8.44
N HIS A 348 -2.64 5.50 8.93
CA HIS A 348 -3.47 5.91 10.06
C HIS A 348 -4.35 7.15 9.76
N GLY A 349 -5.50 7.20 10.43
CA GLY A 349 -6.26 8.41 10.70
C GLY A 349 -6.84 9.06 9.46
N ARG A 350 -6.86 10.39 9.45
CA ARG A 350 -7.41 11.17 8.32
C ARG A 350 -6.65 10.93 7.01
N ARG A 351 -5.42 10.44 7.07
CA ARG A 351 -4.53 10.17 5.93
C ARG A 351 -4.44 8.69 5.55
N ILE A 352 -5.19 7.79 6.21
CA ILE A 352 -5.23 6.36 5.86
C ILE A 352 -5.45 6.16 4.36
N CYS A 353 -4.83 5.16 3.75
CA CYS A 353 -4.94 4.89 2.32
C CYS A 353 -6.41 4.85 1.87
N PRO A 354 -6.82 5.68 0.90
CA PRO A 354 -8.19 5.67 0.42
C PRO A 354 -8.48 4.48 -0.50
N GLY A 355 -7.46 3.89 -1.14
CA GLY A 355 -7.58 2.76 -2.06
C GLY A 355 -7.54 1.38 -1.40
N ARG A 356 -7.46 1.29 -0.06
CA ARG A 356 -7.26 0.03 0.67
C ARG A 356 -8.31 -1.05 0.38
N HIS A 357 -9.57 -0.65 0.23
CA HIS A 357 -10.66 -1.60 -0.04
C HIS A 357 -10.51 -2.24 -1.41
N PHE A 358 -10.22 -1.43 -2.42
CA PHE A 358 -9.97 -1.91 -3.78
C PHE A 358 -8.73 -2.82 -3.84
N SER A 359 -7.66 -2.43 -3.14
CA SER A 359 -6.43 -3.21 -3.07
C SER A 359 -6.65 -4.56 -2.38
N ASN A 360 -7.31 -4.58 -1.22
CA ASN A 360 -7.60 -5.80 -0.47
C ASN A 360 -8.53 -6.75 -1.24
N ASP A 361 -9.55 -6.20 -1.91
CA ASP A 361 -10.44 -7.00 -2.76
C ASP A 361 -9.70 -7.63 -3.93
N THR A 362 -8.85 -6.86 -4.61
CA THR A 362 -8.04 -7.36 -5.73
C THR A 362 -7.03 -8.42 -5.28
N LEU A 363 -6.33 -8.19 -4.16
CA LEU A 363 -5.37 -9.16 -3.61
C LEU A 363 -6.05 -10.45 -3.17
N PHE A 364 -7.23 -10.36 -2.55
CA PHE A 364 -8.00 -11.54 -2.18
C PHE A 364 -8.42 -12.36 -3.42
N VAL A 365 -8.96 -11.70 -4.44
CA VAL A 365 -9.34 -12.38 -5.70
C VAL A 365 -8.14 -13.02 -6.37
N MET A 366 -7.01 -12.30 -6.41
CA MET A 366 -5.75 -12.81 -6.94
C MET A 366 -5.30 -14.08 -6.20
N ALA A 367 -5.26 -14.08 -4.87
CA ALA A 367 -4.90 -15.27 -4.09
C ALA A 367 -5.89 -16.42 -4.31
N ALA A 368 -7.19 -16.13 -4.23
CA ALA A 368 -8.21 -17.15 -4.36
C ALA A 368 -8.15 -17.80 -5.75
N PHE A 369 -8.04 -17.02 -6.83
CA PHE A 369 -7.92 -17.59 -8.18
C PHE A 369 -6.60 -18.34 -8.39
N LEU A 370 -5.48 -17.82 -7.90
CA LEU A 370 -4.18 -18.53 -7.97
C LEU A 370 -4.27 -19.88 -7.27
N LEU A 371 -4.82 -19.93 -6.05
CA LEU A 371 -5.00 -21.17 -5.31
C LEU A 371 -5.99 -22.11 -6.02
N SER A 372 -7.07 -21.60 -6.62
CA SER A 372 -8.00 -22.43 -7.39
C SER A 372 -7.39 -23.07 -8.64
N THR A 373 -6.42 -22.42 -9.30
CA THR A 373 -6.05 -22.74 -10.70
C THR A 373 -4.55 -22.96 -10.95
N TYR A 374 -3.68 -22.75 -9.97
CA TYR A 374 -2.24 -22.91 -10.13
C TYR A 374 -1.63 -23.67 -8.96
N ASN A 375 -0.54 -24.38 -9.27
CA ASN A 375 0.47 -24.76 -8.30
C ASN A 375 1.69 -23.85 -8.51
N VAL A 376 1.83 -22.84 -7.67
CA VAL A 376 2.96 -21.91 -7.74
C VAL A 376 4.15 -22.57 -7.04
N SER A 377 5.25 -22.77 -7.76
CA SER A 377 6.47 -23.37 -7.21
C SER A 377 7.67 -22.45 -7.39
N ALA A 378 8.66 -22.62 -6.52
CA ALA A 378 9.93 -21.94 -6.67
C ALA A 378 10.61 -22.34 -8.00
N PRO A 379 11.28 -21.41 -8.69
CA PRO A 379 11.97 -21.72 -9.94
C PRO A 379 13.01 -22.80 -9.73
N LYS A 380 13.22 -23.61 -10.76
CA LYS A 380 14.26 -24.65 -10.79
C LYS A 380 15.33 -24.30 -11.82
N ASP A 381 16.58 -24.64 -11.53
CA ASP A 381 17.69 -24.55 -12.49
C ASP A 381 17.58 -25.65 -13.56
N GLU A 382 18.56 -25.73 -14.46
CA GLU A 382 18.62 -26.74 -15.53
C GLU A 382 18.73 -28.17 -14.98
N ASP A 383 19.32 -28.32 -13.79
CA ASP A 383 19.49 -29.60 -13.09
C ASP A 383 18.27 -29.99 -12.24
N GLY A 384 17.24 -29.14 -12.21
CA GLY A 384 16.00 -29.36 -11.46
C GLY A 384 16.06 -28.98 -9.99
N ASN A 385 17.15 -28.37 -9.52
CA ASN A 385 17.29 -27.89 -8.14
C ASN A 385 16.52 -26.59 -7.96
N VAL A 386 15.94 -26.40 -6.78
CA VAL A 386 15.23 -25.16 -6.43
C VAL A 386 16.23 -23.99 -6.37
N VAL A 387 15.98 -22.97 -7.18
CA VAL A 387 16.70 -21.71 -7.15
C VAL A 387 16.15 -20.86 -5.99
N PRO A 388 17.01 -20.42 -5.05
CA PRO A 388 16.57 -19.56 -3.97
C PRO A 388 15.98 -18.25 -4.50
N MET A 389 14.70 -18.01 -4.23
CA MET A 389 14.06 -16.74 -4.55
C MET A 389 14.55 -15.66 -3.59
N LYS A 390 14.91 -14.49 -4.12
CA LYS A 390 15.41 -13.36 -3.34
C LYS A 390 14.41 -12.22 -3.33
N LEU A 391 14.22 -11.65 -2.15
CA LEU A 391 13.58 -10.36 -1.94
C LEU A 391 14.60 -9.27 -2.20
N GLU A 392 14.37 -8.45 -3.23
CA GLU A 392 15.27 -7.37 -3.60
C GLU A 392 14.59 -6.01 -3.42
N LEU A 393 15.20 -5.14 -2.63
CA LEU A 393 14.83 -3.74 -2.54
C LEU A 393 15.25 -3.03 -3.84
N LYS A 394 14.38 -2.98 -4.87
CA LYS A 394 14.67 -2.13 -6.05
C LYS A 394 14.58 -0.64 -5.72
N ASN A 395 13.80 -0.25 -4.73
CA ASN A 395 13.71 1.13 -4.24
C ASN A 395 13.65 1.15 -2.69
N PRO A 396 14.33 2.09 -2.02
CA PRO A 396 14.20 2.24 -0.56
C PRO A 396 12.76 2.46 -0.07
N ALA A 397 11.84 2.92 -0.94
CA ALA A 397 10.44 3.22 -0.61
C ALA A 397 9.51 2.02 -0.67
N ILE A 398 9.83 1.06 -1.55
CA ILE A 398 8.97 -0.05 -1.94
C ILE A 398 9.85 -1.28 -2.08
N ARG A 399 9.56 -2.32 -1.30
CA ARG A 399 10.17 -3.65 -1.48
C ARG A 399 9.72 -4.23 -2.81
N TYR A 400 10.55 -5.01 -3.48
CA TYR A 400 10.12 -5.82 -4.62
C TYR A 400 10.62 -7.26 -4.45
N VAL A 401 10.06 -8.19 -5.23
CA VAL A 401 10.57 -9.55 -5.34
C VAL A 401 10.82 -9.85 -6.81
N VAL A 402 11.90 -10.56 -7.11
CA VAL A 402 12.11 -11.08 -8.47
C VAL A 402 11.67 -12.54 -8.46
N LEU A 403 10.69 -12.86 -9.31
CA LEU A 403 10.14 -14.19 -9.44
C LEU A 403 10.32 -14.70 -10.86
N SER A 404 10.62 -16.00 -10.97
CA SER A 404 10.43 -16.79 -12.18
C SER A 404 9.44 -17.89 -11.81
N ILE A 405 8.29 -17.92 -12.50
CA ILE A 405 7.23 -18.89 -12.25
C ILE A 405 7.26 -19.89 -13.40
N ARG A 406 7.16 -21.21 -13.13
CA ARG A 406 6.89 -22.21 -14.16
C ARG A 406 5.45 -22.69 -14.02
N SER A 407 4.74 -22.81 -15.14
CA SER A 407 3.40 -23.39 -15.16
C SER A 407 3.51 -24.91 -15.33
N ASP A 408 3.21 -25.67 -14.29
CA ASP A 408 3.04 -27.13 -14.41
C ASP A 408 1.58 -27.42 -14.78
N ALA A 409 1.37 -28.10 -15.90
CA ALA A 409 0.04 -28.51 -16.36
C ALA A 409 -0.51 -29.60 -15.43
N GLY A 410 -1.47 -29.24 -14.58
CA GLY A 410 -2.10 -30.21 -13.67
C GLY A 410 -3.12 -29.64 -12.69
N ARG A 411 -3.35 -28.32 -12.66
CA ARG A 411 -4.45 -27.68 -11.95
C ARG A 411 -5.01 -26.53 -12.78
#